data_AF-A0A7S0KYH9-F1
#
_entry.id   AF-A0A7S0KYH9-F1
#
_cell.length_a   1.000
_cell.length_b   1.000
_cell.length_c   1.000
_cell.angle_alpha   90.00
_cell.angle_beta   90.00
_cell.angle_gamma   90.00
#
_symmetry.space_group_name_H-M   'P 1'
#
loop_
_entity.id
_entity.type
_entity.pdbx_description
1 polymer ?
#
loop_
_entity_poly.entity_id
_entity_poly.type
_entity_poly.pdbx_seq_one_letter_code
_entity_poly.pdbx_strand_id
1 'polypeptide(L)'
;MIHDKHCFEMYGYDILIDDALKPWLIEVNASPSLTADTPQDYELKFGLLDDLYTVIDVENKLGGVMEECVGGYDLIYNNGPMKRDKQTCYTTRLGCFDDRVRQLKRLHKAHAKRSSASSDK
;
A
#
# COMPACT_ATOMS: atom_id res chain seq x y z
N MET A 1 -1.79 -22.09 13.05
CA MET A 1 -1.62 -20.63 12.97
C MET A 1 -3.02 -20.04 12.89
N ILE A 2 -3.44 -19.30 13.91
CA ILE A 2 -4.79 -18.71 13.97
C ILE A 2 -4.75 -17.48 13.07
N HIS A 3 -5.30 -17.60 11.85
CA HIS A 3 -5.44 -16.46 10.95
C HIS A 3 -6.73 -15.73 11.31
N ASP A 4 -6.66 -14.88 12.34
CA ASP A 4 -7.78 -14.00 12.67
C ASP A 4 -7.93 -12.96 11.54
N LYS A 5 -9.16 -12.78 11.06
CA LYS A 5 -9.47 -11.81 9.99
C LYS A 5 -9.28 -10.36 10.43
N HIS A 6 -9.13 -10.12 11.74
CA HIS A 6 -8.90 -8.79 12.31
C HIS A 6 -7.42 -8.49 12.58
N CYS A 7 -6.50 -9.38 12.18
CA CYS A 7 -5.06 -9.18 12.30
C CYS A 7 -4.44 -8.83 10.96
N PHE A 8 -3.42 -7.96 11.00
CA PHE A 8 -2.55 -7.65 9.88
C PHE A 8 -1.10 -7.66 10.35
N GLU A 9 -0.16 -7.81 9.42
CA GLU A 9 1.27 -7.78 9.70
C GLU A 9 1.99 -7.04 8.57
N MET A 10 2.99 -6.24 8.92
CA MET A 10 3.83 -5.53 7.97
C MET A 10 5.22 -6.14 7.99
N TYR A 11 5.66 -6.62 6.83
CA TYR A 11 6.98 -7.21 6.66
C TYR A 11 7.93 -6.22 5.97
N GLY A 12 9.18 -6.18 6.44
CA GLY A 12 10.29 -5.56 5.72
C GLY A 12 11.02 -6.61 4.88
N TYR A 13 11.34 -6.30 3.63
CA TYR A 13 12.09 -7.18 2.74
C TYR A 13 13.42 -6.53 2.38
N ASP A 14 14.50 -7.24 2.68
CA ASP A 14 15.85 -6.79 2.35
C ASP A 14 16.23 -7.39 1.00
N ILE A 15 16.40 -6.53 -0.01
CA ILE A 15 16.62 -6.92 -1.40
C ILE A 15 17.98 -6.39 -1.85
N LEU A 16 18.81 -7.29 -2.38
CA LEU A 16 20.05 -6.94 -3.08
C LEU A 16 19.80 -6.93 -4.59
N ILE A 17 20.26 -5.89 -5.28
CA ILE A 17 20.19 -5.78 -6.75
C ILE A 17 21.59 -6.04 -7.32
N ASP A 18 21.72 -7.01 -8.23
CA ASP A 18 22.99 -7.30 -8.90
C ASP A 18 23.24 -6.39 -10.13
N ASP A 19 24.38 -6.59 -10.80
CA ASP A 19 24.79 -5.85 -11.99
C ASP A 19 23.90 -6.10 -13.22
N ALA A 20 23.16 -7.21 -13.24
CA ALA A 20 22.12 -7.51 -14.22
C ALA A 20 20.73 -6.99 -13.81
N LEU A 21 20.65 -6.16 -12.75
CA LEU A 21 19.41 -5.64 -12.16
C LEU A 21 18.44 -6.72 -11.66
N LYS A 22 18.95 -7.92 -11.37
CA LYS A 22 18.14 -8.99 -10.79
C LYS A 22 18.01 -8.77 -9.29
N PRO A 23 16.77 -8.78 -8.74
CA PRO A 23 16.56 -8.72 -7.30
C PRO A 23 16.81 -10.07 -6.65
N TRP A 24 17.56 -10.06 -5.57
CA TRP A 24 17.84 -11.20 -4.70
C TRP A 24 17.29 -10.90 -3.30
N LEU A 25 16.37 -11.74 -2.82
CA LEU A 25 15.87 -11.65 -1.46
C LEU A 25 16.96 -12.11 -0.49
N ILE A 26 17.29 -11.28 0.49
CA ILE A 26 18.26 -11.58 1.53
C ILE A 26 17.54 -12.10 2.77
N GLU A 27 16.59 -11.33 3.30
CA GLU A 27 15.79 -11.70 4.46
C GLU A 27 14.40 -11.05 4.45
N VAL A 28 13.52 -11.61 5.29
CA VAL A 28 12.18 -11.08 5.55
C VAL A 28 12.05 -10.83 7.05
N ASN A 29 11.80 -9.59 7.40
CA ASN A 29 11.67 -9.12 8.77
C ASN A 29 10.19 -8.95 9.15
N ALA A 30 9.74 -9.71 10.16
CA ALA A 30 8.39 -9.59 10.72
C ALA A 30 8.19 -8.31 11.56
N SER A 31 9.27 -7.61 11.91
CA SER A 31 9.24 -6.37 12.69
C SER A 31 10.28 -5.39 12.15
N PRO A 32 10.05 -4.79 10.96
CA PRO A 32 10.97 -3.78 10.42
C PRO A 32 11.08 -2.57 11.37
N SER A 33 12.26 -1.95 11.41
CA SER A 33 12.50 -0.77 12.27
C SER A 33 11.66 0.42 11.82
N LEU A 34 10.93 1.04 12.75
CA LEU A 34 10.14 2.25 12.54
C LEU A 34 10.73 3.48 13.28
N THR A 35 11.89 3.33 13.92
CA THR A 35 12.60 4.46 14.52
C THR A 35 13.04 5.42 13.42
N ALA A 36 12.70 6.69 13.53
CA ALA A 36 13.06 7.69 12.54
C ALA A 36 14.36 8.42 12.93
N ASP A 37 15.46 8.11 12.23
CA ASP A 37 16.79 8.66 12.57
C ASP A 37 17.10 9.97 11.84
N THR A 38 16.39 10.26 10.73
CA THR A 38 16.54 11.47 9.93
C THR A 38 15.17 12.05 9.54
N PRO A 39 15.06 13.34 9.16
CA PRO A 39 13.81 13.90 8.66
C PRO A 39 13.24 13.13 7.46
N GLN A 40 14.10 12.68 6.56
CA GLN A 40 13.69 11.91 5.38
C GLN A 40 13.14 10.54 5.75
N ASP A 41 13.79 9.88 6.71
CA ASP A 41 13.35 8.60 7.26
C ASP A 41 12.02 8.73 8.00
N TYR A 42 11.84 9.84 8.74
CA TYR A 42 10.55 10.18 9.35
C TYR A 42 9.44 10.32 8.31
N GLU A 43 9.63 11.15 7.28
CA GLU A 43 8.62 11.37 6.23
C GLU A 43 8.25 10.06 5.52
N LEU A 44 9.23 9.23 5.20
CA LEU A 44 9.02 7.93 4.58
C LEU A 44 8.22 6.98 5.50
N LYS A 45 8.70 6.77 6.73
CA LYS A 45 8.09 5.83 7.69
C LYS A 45 6.71 6.30 8.15
N PHE A 46 6.53 7.60 8.37
CA PHE A 46 5.24 8.16 8.69
C PHE A 46 4.25 7.97 7.54
N GLY A 47 4.66 8.31 6.30
CA GLY A 47 3.83 8.10 5.12
C GLY A 47 3.44 6.64 4.89
N LEU A 48 4.39 5.71 5.09
CA LEU A 48 4.16 4.27 5.04
C LEU A 48 3.06 3.86 6.04
N LEU A 49 3.15 4.29 7.30
CA LEU A 49 2.17 3.94 8.33
C LEU A 49 0.79 4.57 8.06
N ASP A 50 0.76 5.84 7.65
CA ASP A 50 -0.48 6.55 7.28
C ASP A 50 -1.24 5.83 6.15
N ASP A 51 -0.51 5.37 5.13
CA ASP A 51 -1.08 4.60 4.03
C ASP A 51 -1.52 3.19 4.49
N LEU A 52 -0.74 2.54 5.36
CA LEU A 52 -1.09 1.25 5.94
C LEU A 52 -2.42 1.32 6.70
N TYR A 53 -2.63 2.34 7.54
CA TYR A 53 -3.89 2.54 8.24
C TYR A 53 -5.06 2.82 7.28
N THR A 54 -4.79 3.50 6.16
CA THR A 54 -5.78 3.70 5.10
C THR A 54 -6.15 2.37 4.43
N VAL A 55 -5.19 1.47 4.19
CA VAL A 55 -5.44 0.12 3.63
C VAL A 55 -6.29 -0.73 4.57
N ILE A 56 -6.00 -0.70 5.88
CA ILE A 56 -6.76 -1.45 6.89
C ILE A 56 -8.20 -0.95 6.98
N ASP A 57 -8.42 0.33 6.64
CA ASP A 57 -9.73 0.96 6.61
C ASP A 57 -10.51 0.83 7.94
N VAL A 58 -9.82 1.12 9.06
CA VAL A 58 -10.36 0.98 10.42
C VAL A 58 -11.66 1.79 10.62
N GLU A 59 -11.78 2.92 9.92
CA GLU A 59 -12.95 3.80 9.97
C GLU A 59 -14.02 3.45 8.92
N ASN A 60 -13.84 2.38 8.15
CA ASN A 60 -14.72 1.90 7.09
C ASN A 60 -15.08 2.98 6.05
N LYS A 61 -14.10 3.79 5.67
CA LYS A 61 -14.20 4.86 4.67
C LYS A 61 -14.06 4.34 3.24
N LEU A 62 -13.47 3.17 3.00
CA LEU A 62 -13.40 2.58 1.66
C LEU A 62 -14.69 1.84 1.29
N GLY A 63 -15.56 1.59 2.28
CA GLY A 63 -16.89 1.00 2.07
C GLY A 63 -16.83 -0.44 1.55
N GLY A 64 -15.80 -1.19 1.97
CA GLY A 64 -15.54 -2.56 1.54
C GLY A 64 -15.05 -2.72 0.10
N VAL A 65 -14.78 -1.62 -0.61
CA VAL A 65 -14.16 -1.67 -1.94
C VAL A 65 -12.67 -1.92 -1.76
N MET A 66 -12.16 -3.00 -2.35
CA MET A 66 -10.72 -3.23 -2.45
C MET A 66 -10.13 -2.33 -3.51
N GLU A 67 -9.35 -1.35 -3.08
CA GLU A 67 -8.63 -0.44 -3.98
C GLU A 67 -7.33 -1.11 -4.42
N GLU A 68 -7.02 -1.07 -5.73
CA GLU A 68 -5.79 -1.68 -6.27
C GLU A 68 -4.52 -0.93 -5.86
N CYS A 69 -4.68 0.31 -5.40
CA CYS A 69 -3.61 1.18 -4.94
C CYS A 69 -4.16 2.04 -3.79
N VAL A 70 -3.38 2.26 -2.74
CA VAL A 70 -3.70 3.12 -1.60
C VAL A 70 -2.43 3.83 -1.16
N GLY A 71 -2.36 5.15 -1.36
CA GLY A 71 -1.13 5.90 -1.11
C GLY A 71 0.05 5.32 -1.89
N GLY A 72 1.11 4.89 -1.19
CA GLY A 72 2.27 4.21 -1.73
C GLY A 72 2.15 2.67 -1.84
N TYR A 73 1.06 2.06 -1.37
CA TYR A 73 0.84 0.61 -1.49
C TYR A 73 0.15 0.24 -2.81
N ASP A 74 0.55 -0.90 -3.37
CA ASP A 74 -0.12 -1.58 -4.48
C ASP A 74 -0.61 -2.95 -4.05
N LEU A 75 -1.83 -3.30 -4.46
CA LEU A 75 -2.31 -4.67 -4.39
C LEU A 75 -1.64 -5.48 -5.50
N ILE A 76 -0.82 -6.45 -5.13
CA ILE A 76 -0.12 -7.33 -6.09
C ILE A 76 -0.64 -8.77 -6.09
N TYR A 77 -1.36 -9.17 -5.03
CA TYR A 77 -1.87 -10.52 -4.87
C TYR A 77 -3.20 -10.52 -4.11
N ASN A 78 -4.24 -11.09 -4.70
CA ASN A 78 -5.54 -11.34 -4.06
C ASN A 78 -6.18 -12.59 -4.67
N ASN A 79 -6.12 -13.72 -3.96
CA ASN A 79 -6.52 -15.03 -4.47
C ASN A 79 -5.86 -15.40 -5.82
N GLY A 80 -4.65 -14.88 -6.03
CA GLY A 80 -3.89 -14.98 -7.26
C GLY A 80 -3.14 -13.66 -7.56
N PRO A 81 -2.13 -13.68 -8.45
CA PRO A 81 -1.45 -12.46 -8.87
C PRO A 81 -2.42 -11.49 -9.53
N MET A 82 -2.32 -10.20 -9.21
CA MET A 82 -3.09 -9.16 -9.89
C MET A 82 -2.75 -9.14 -11.38
N LYS A 83 -3.78 -8.94 -12.21
CA LYS A 83 -3.60 -8.95 -13.67
C LYS A 83 -2.81 -7.71 -14.09
N ARG A 84 -1.82 -7.92 -14.97
CA ARG A 84 -1.12 -6.82 -15.64
C ARG A 84 -2.10 -6.00 -16.45
N ASP A 85 -2.06 -4.69 -16.32
CA ASP A 85 -2.67 -3.80 -17.30
C ASP A 85 -1.94 -3.99 -18.63
N LYS A 86 -2.70 -4.15 -19.73
CA LYS A 86 -2.15 -4.39 -21.07
C LYS A 86 -1.26 -3.25 -21.58
N GLN A 87 -1.37 -2.06 -20.99
CA GLN A 87 -0.58 -0.89 -21.35
C GLN A 87 0.79 -0.84 -20.68
N THR A 88 1.07 -1.72 -19.70
CA THR A 88 2.34 -1.76 -18.97
C THR A 88 2.89 -3.18 -18.88
N CYS A 89 4.22 -3.30 -18.88
CA CYS A 89 4.89 -4.56 -18.62
C CYS A 89 5.00 -4.89 -17.11
N TYR A 90 4.66 -3.95 -16.24
CA TYR A 90 4.79 -4.07 -14.78
C TYR A 90 3.45 -4.44 -14.12
N THR A 91 3.51 -5.32 -13.11
CA THR A 91 2.36 -5.68 -12.23
C THR A 91 2.20 -4.76 -11.03
N THR A 92 3.18 -3.89 -10.79
CA THR A 92 3.26 -3.00 -9.63
C THR A 92 3.81 -1.66 -10.08
N ARG A 93 3.48 -0.61 -9.34
CA ARG A 93 4.00 0.75 -9.44
C ARG A 93 5.22 0.96 -8.55
N LEU A 94 5.74 -0.09 -7.89
CA LEU A 94 6.98 -0.01 -7.12
C LEU A 94 8.12 0.54 -8.00
N GLY A 95 8.78 1.60 -7.53
CA GLY A 95 9.84 2.29 -8.27
C GLY A 95 9.37 3.21 -9.40
N CYS A 96 8.05 3.39 -9.59
CA CYS A 96 7.48 4.39 -10.49
C CYS A 96 7.44 5.78 -9.83
N PHE A 97 6.95 6.78 -10.57
CA PHE A 97 6.71 8.13 -10.04
C PHE A 97 5.78 8.07 -8.82
N ASP A 98 6.26 8.59 -7.69
CA ASP A 98 5.49 8.70 -6.45
C ASP A 98 4.38 9.77 -6.61
N ASP A 99 3.14 9.31 -6.81
CA ASP A 99 1.95 10.16 -6.84
C ASP A 99 1.10 10.06 -5.56
N ARG A 100 1.66 9.55 -4.45
CA ARG A 100 0.98 9.26 -3.18
C ARG A 100 -0.01 10.35 -2.77
N VAL A 101 0.45 11.60 -2.66
CA VAL A 101 -0.39 12.72 -2.19
C VAL A 101 -1.57 12.99 -3.14
N ARG A 102 -1.37 12.87 -4.45
CA ARG A 102 -2.43 13.05 -5.44
C ARG A 102 -3.41 11.88 -5.38
N GLN A 103 -2.90 10.67 -5.21
CA GLN A 103 -3.66 9.45 -5.07
C GLN A 103 -4.61 9.53 -3.87
N LEU A 104 -4.09 9.81 -2.68
CA LEU A 104 -4.88 9.91 -1.44
C LEU A 104 -5.96 10.98 -1.53
N LYS A 105 -5.66 12.12 -2.16
CA LYS A 105 -6.67 13.17 -2.42
C LYS A 105 -7.81 12.67 -3.30
N ARG A 106 -7.53 11.88 -4.36
CA ARG A 106 -8.58 11.28 -5.20
C ARG A 106 -9.40 10.28 -4.39
N LEU A 107 -8.74 9.46 -3.57
CA LEU A 107 -9.40 8.45 -2.74
C LEU A 107 -10.36 9.09 -1.73
N HIS A 108 -9.91 10.10 -0.98
CA HIS A 108 -10.75 10.85 -0.05
C HIS A 108 -11.93 11.55 -0.74
N LYS A 109 -11.72 12.12 -1.93
CA LYS A 109 -12.79 12.73 -2.72
C LYS A 109 -13.81 11.69 -3.18
N ALA A 110 -13.36 10.51 -3.59
CA ALA A 110 -14.24 9.40 -3.97
C ALA A 110 -15.09 8.94 -2.78
N HIS A 111 -14.49 8.79 -1.60
CA HIS A 111 -15.21 8.48 -0.36
C HIS A 111 -16.27 9.54 -0.03
N ALA A 112 -15.92 10.82 0.00
CA ALA A 112 -16.87 11.90 0.31
C ALA A 112 -18.07 11.93 -0.67
N LYS A 113 -17.85 11.55 -1.93
CA LYS A 113 -18.92 11.40 -2.92
C LYS A 113 -19.80 10.18 -2.64
N ARG A 114 -19.22 9.06 -2.19
CA ARG A 114 -19.98 7.84 -1.83
C ARG A 114 -20.85 8.08 -0.57
N SER A 115 -20.34 8.79 0.43
CA SER A 115 -21.07 9.07 1.68
C SER A 115 -22.23 10.07 1.49
N SER A 116 -22.04 11.10 0.67
CA SER A 116 -23.14 12.02 0.30
C SER A 116 -24.26 11.30 -0.45
N ALA A 117 -23.92 10.42 -1.40
CA ALA A 117 -24.91 9.65 -2.15
C ALA A 117 -25.71 8.62 -1.31
N SER A 118 -25.20 8.20 -0.14
CA SER A 118 -25.94 7.30 0.76
C SER A 118 -26.88 8.04 1.72
N SER A 119 -26.69 9.34 1.90
CA SER A 119 -27.50 10.17 2.81
C SER A 119 -28.76 10.72 2.14
N ASP A 120 -28.82 10.65 0.79
CA ASP A 120 -29.96 11.08 -0.04
C ASP A 120 -30.96 9.92 -0.34
N LYS A 121 -30.82 8.77 0.31
CA LYS A 121 -31.75 7.61 0.24
C LYS A 121 -32.39 7.34 1.59
#